data_AF-A0A9P5RJ98-F1
#
_entry.id   AF-A0A9P5RJ98-F1
#
_cell.length_a   1.000
_cell.length_b   1.000
_cell.length_c   1.000
_cell.angle_alpha   90.00
_cell.angle_beta   90.00
_cell.angle_gamma   90.00
#
_symmetry.space_group_name_H-M   'P 1'
#
loop_
_entity.id
_entity.type
_entity.pdbx_description
1 polymer ?
#
loop_
_entity_poly.entity_id
_entity_poly.type
_entity_poly.pdbx_seq_one_letter_code
_entity_poly.pdbx_strand_id
1 'polypeptide(L)'
;PFFINSNPRALNLPSLLPIQLITFNVIGYPSTSSGTFSVSIGGAVHPLAATEDTFPVHTGAFAGIDTNVEYSCVELNNAESIVKTEDFSHELQDPAKDKKTLNEFFERHITVRALPKIPYTYMALDPSNPRGFKHKQTATIHITAPPAPIDETNNVYNSKGYKVDFRFINSKAVHSQTNITFNTVGKSSKEHQKQPFKFKFDTDYNQTFFHRPNIKLRSMVTDPIMMREKLYLDMLNSAGIFTQQGAWVRLFVNNKIYGLYSIADDIKKIF
;
A
#
# COMPACT_ATOMS: atom_id res chain seq x y z
N PRO A 1 61.04 2.99 49.27
CA PRO A 1 60.48 3.13 47.91
C PRO A 1 58.96 2.86 47.93
N PHE A 2 58.17 3.92 48.07
CA PHE A 2 56.71 3.85 48.13
C PHE A 2 56.14 3.65 46.72
N PHE A 3 55.39 2.56 46.52
CA PHE A 3 54.63 2.32 45.29
C PHE A 3 53.32 3.13 45.32
N ILE A 4 53.14 4.00 44.34
CA ILE A 4 51.90 4.75 44.10
C ILE A 4 50.94 3.82 43.36
N ASN A 5 49.83 3.46 44.01
CA ASN A 5 48.76 2.68 43.41
C ASN A 5 47.79 3.63 42.68
N SER A 6 47.97 3.82 41.37
CA SER A 6 47.07 4.59 40.52
C SER A 6 45.91 3.71 40.05
N ASN A 7 44.80 3.72 40.79
CA ASN A 7 43.52 3.21 40.29
C ASN A 7 42.80 4.36 39.57
N PRO A 8 42.65 4.37 38.24
CA PRO A 8 41.78 5.33 37.59
C PRO A 8 40.33 4.95 37.92
N ARG A 9 39.66 5.79 38.70
CA ARG A 9 38.20 5.76 38.80
C ARG A 9 37.65 6.05 37.40
N ALA A 10 37.19 5.01 36.71
CA ALA A 10 36.41 5.19 35.50
C ALA A 10 35.17 6.02 35.85
N LEU A 11 35.08 7.24 35.31
CA LEU A 11 33.83 7.98 35.29
C LEU A 11 32.86 7.14 34.46
N ASN A 12 31.84 6.56 35.11
CA ASN A 12 30.66 6.06 34.41
C ASN A 12 29.97 7.26 33.76
N LEU A 13 30.32 7.53 32.51
CA LEU A 13 29.50 8.35 31.63
C LEU A 13 28.14 7.65 31.52
N PRO A 14 27.01 8.33 31.80
CA PRO A 14 25.71 7.73 31.58
C PRO A 14 25.62 7.34 30.10
N SER A 15 25.35 6.06 29.84
CA SER A 15 25.07 5.59 28.49
C SER A 15 23.89 6.39 27.95
N LEU A 16 24.13 7.24 26.94
CA LEU A 16 23.06 7.88 26.19
C LEU A 16 22.20 6.76 25.62
N LEU A 17 21.00 6.57 26.17
CA LEU A 17 20.03 5.63 25.61
C LEU A 17 19.79 6.07 24.15
N PRO A 18 19.82 5.14 23.19
CA PRO A 18 19.55 5.50 21.80
C PRO A 18 18.14 6.09 21.71
N ILE A 19 18.04 7.29 21.13
CA ILE A 19 16.77 7.95 20.89
C ILE A 19 15.95 7.09 19.94
N GLN A 20 14.81 6.57 20.43
CA GLN A 20 13.91 5.75 19.63
C GLN A 20 13.12 6.64 18.66
N LEU A 21 13.19 6.29 17.38
CA LEU A 21 12.44 6.93 16.30
C LEU A 21 11.25 6.05 15.91
N ILE A 22 10.08 6.67 15.79
CA ILE A 22 8.85 6.06 15.28
C ILE A 22 8.55 6.63 13.91
N THR A 23 8.35 5.74 12.93
CA THR A 23 8.03 6.12 11.55
C THR A 23 6.52 6.19 11.34
N PHE A 24 6.03 7.33 10.86
CA PHE A 24 4.64 7.54 10.48
C PHE A 24 4.46 7.53 8.97
N ASN A 25 3.44 6.84 8.50
CA ASN A 25 3.17 6.64 7.08
C ASN A 25 1.72 7.01 6.71
N VAL A 26 1.57 7.96 5.79
CA VAL A 26 0.28 8.37 5.24
C VAL A 26 0.31 8.24 3.72
N ILE A 27 -0.69 7.56 3.17
CA ILE A 27 -0.96 7.46 1.74
C ILE A 27 -1.96 8.56 1.40
N GLY A 28 -1.60 9.46 0.51
CA GLY A 28 -2.51 10.52 0.11
C GLY A 28 -2.13 11.18 -1.20
N TYR A 29 -3.10 11.91 -1.74
CA TYR A 29 -2.94 12.73 -2.94
C TYR A 29 -3.34 14.14 -2.53
N PRO A 30 -2.37 15.05 -2.30
CA PRO A 30 -2.67 16.40 -1.87
C PRO A 30 -3.57 17.11 -2.89
N SER A 31 -4.50 17.93 -2.40
CA SER A 31 -5.44 18.71 -3.22
C SER A 31 -4.72 19.78 -4.06
N THR A 32 -3.57 20.25 -3.62
CA THR A 32 -2.68 21.16 -4.35
C THR A 32 -1.46 20.40 -4.88
N SER A 33 -0.92 20.82 -6.03
CA SER A 33 0.22 20.16 -6.68
C SER A 33 1.52 20.12 -5.85
N SER A 34 1.59 20.91 -4.78
CA SER A 34 2.75 21.08 -3.91
C SER A 34 2.40 20.93 -2.43
N GLY A 35 1.17 20.46 -2.13
CA GLY A 35 0.77 20.11 -0.78
C GLY A 35 1.48 18.87 -0.27
N THR A 36 1.43 18.65 1.04
CA THR A 36 1.96 17.44 1.68
C THR A 36 1.06 17.02 2.83
N PHE A 37 1.30 15.82 3.36
CA PHE A 37 0.65 15.34 4.57
C PHE A 37 1.56 15.54 5.78
N SER A 38 0.95 15.68 6.94
CA SER A 38 1.59 15.78 8.24
C SER A 38 0.78 14.96 9.25
N VAL A 39 1.38 14.70 10.40
CA VAL A 39 0.70 14.02 11.51
C VAL A 39 0.59 14.98 12.68
N SER A 40 -0.61 15.10 13.25
CA SER A 40 -0.85 15.84 14.48
C SER A 40 -0.74 14.89 15.67
N ILE A 41 0.20 15.16 16.58
CA ILE A 41 0.41 14.38 17.81
C ILE A 41 0.32 15.34 18.99
N GLY A 42 -0.65 15.14 19.89
CA GLY A 42 -0.85 16.03 21.03
C GLY A 42 -1.09 17.50 20.65
N GLY A 43 -1.61 17.76 19.44
CA GLY A 43 -1.83 19.10 18.88
C GLY A 43 -0.62 19.72 18.18
N ALA A 44 0.56 19.09 18.23
CA ALA A 44 1.72 19.51 17.46
C ALA A 44 1.72 18.86 16.07
N VAL A 45 1.97 19.66 15.02
CA VAL A 45 2.00 19.19 13.63
C VAL A 45 3.42 18.78 13.24
N HIS A 46 3.57 17.54 12.80
CA HIS A 46 4.82 16.94 12.38
C HIS A 46 4.80 16.67 10.86
N PRO A 47 5.62 17.37 10.06
CA PRO A 47 5.57 17.25 8.61
C PRO A 47 6.07 15.91 8.10
N LEU A 48 5.34 15.31 7.15
CA LEU A 48 5.79 14.14 6.40
C LEU A 48 6.26 14.57 4.99
N ALA A 49 7.13 13.75 4.40
CA ALA A 49 7.65 13.99 3.06
C ALA A 49 7.41 12.78 2.14
N ALA A 50 7.16 13.05 0.86
CA ALA A 50 7.20 12.06 -0.20
C ALA A 50 8.15 12.52 -1.29
N THR A 51 8.94 11.60 -1.85
CA THR A 51 9.70 11.82 -3.07
C THR A 51 8.99 11.15 -4.24
N GLU A 52 9.43 11.38 -5.48
CA GLU A 52 8.92 10.66 -6.66
C GLU A 52 8.97 9.12 -6.48
N ASP A 53 9.98 8.63 -5.76
CA ASP A 53 10.20 7.22 -5.48
C ASP A 53 9.33 6.65 -4.35
N THR A 54 8.70 7.49 -3.54
CA THR A 54 7.84 7.05 -2.42
C THR A 54 6.39 7.47 -2.59
N PHE A 55 6.10 8.49 -3.38
CA PHE A 55 4.75 9.00 -3.64
C PHE A 55 3.80 7.88 -4.11
N PRO A 56 2.56 7.76 -3.61
CA PRO A 56 1.82 8.67 -2.72
C PRO A 56 2.06 8.43 -1.21
N VAL A 57 3.12 7.72 -0.81
CA VAL A 57 3.41 7.47 0.61
C VAL A 57 4.29 8.60 1.15
N HIS A 58 3.68 9.43 2.00
CA HIS A 58 4.34 10.45 2.80
C HIS A 58 4.82 9.80 4.10
N THR A 59 6.10 9.97 4.41
CA THR A 59 6.76 9.34 5.55
C THR A 59 7.55 10.36 6.37
N GLY A 60 7.60 10.16 7.68
CA GLY A 60 8.40 10.95 8.62
C GLY A 60 8.75 10.11 9.83
N ALA A 61 9.88 10.39 10.47
CA ALA A 61 10.33 9.68 11.66
C ALA A 61 10.61 10.65 12.79
N PHE A 62 9.98 10.45 13.94
CA PHE A 62 10.02 11.38 15.07
C PHE A 62 10.46 10.67 16.35
N ALA A 63 11.18 11.41 17.19
CA ALA A 63 11.64 10.97 18.50
C ALA A 63 10.64 11.34 19.60
N GLY A 64 10.81 10.76 20.79
CA GLY A 64 10.03 11.15 21.99
C GLY A 64 8.67 10.48 22.10
N ILE A 65 8.48 9.34 21.42
CA ILE A 65 7.25 8.53 21.46
C ILE A 65 7.62 7.17 22.07
N ASP A 66 7.45 7.08 23.38
CA ASP A 66 7.80 5.92 24.21
C ASP A 66 6.57 5.19 24.79
N THR A 67 5.39 5.79 24.62
CA THR A 67 4.11 5.29 25.10
C THR A 67 3.07 5.31 23.99
N ASN A 68 1.93 4.66 24.21
CA ASN A 68 0.81 4.66 23.27
C ASN A 68 0.50 6.09 22.81
N VAL A 69 0.40 6.27 21.50
CA VAL A 69 0.20 7.59 20.90
C VAL A 69 -1.05 7.61 20.03
N GLU A 70 -1.91 8.59 20.30
CA GLU A 70 -2.99 8.98 19.43
C GLU A 70 -2.51 10.05 18.45
N TYR A 71 -2.91 9.93 17.20
CA TYR A 71 -2.52 10.86 16.15
C TYR A 71 -3.59 10.99 15.08
N SER A 72 -3.62 12.12 14.37
CA SER A 72 -4.48 12.32 13.20
C SER A 72 -3.67 12.84 12.02
N CYS A 73 -4.09 12.50 10.80
CA CYS A 73 -3.42 13.01 9.61
C CYS A 73 -3.99 14.39 9.24
N VAL A 74 -3.11 15.27 8.78
CA VAL A 74 -3.49 16.59 8.27
C VAL A 74 -2.85 16.84 6.91
N GLU A 75 -3.57 17.55 6.06
CA GLU A 75 -3.09 18.03 4.77
C GLU A 75 -2.63 19.48 4.93
N LEU A 76 -1.40 19.76 4.49
CA LEU A 76 -0.82 21.10 4.46
C LEU A 76 -0.71 21.60 3.03
N ASN A 77 -0.92 22.90 2.84
CA ASN A 77 -0.57 23.60 1.60
C ASN A 77 0.91 24.01 1.60
N ASN A 78 1.33 24.68 0.52
CA ASN A 78 2.71 25.14 0.34
C ASN A 78 3.18 26.17 1.38
N ALA A 79 2.25 26.88 2.01
CA ALA A 79 2.52 27.86 3.06
C ALA A 79 2.44 27.21 4.46
N GLU A 80 2.49 25.87 4.53
CA GLU A 80 2.39 25.08 5.76
C GLU A 80 1.09 25.31 6.54
N SER A 81 0.08 25.89 5.89
CA SER A 81 -1.23 26.10 6.48
C SER A 81 -2.08 24.84 6.30
N ILE A 82 -2.83 24.48 7.34
CA ILE A 82 -3.73 23.33 7.35
C ILE A 82 -4.85 23.57 6.34
N VAL A 83 -4.94 22.70 5.34
CA VAL A 83 -6.03 22.64 4.36
C VAL A 83 -7.15 21.76 4.88
N LYS A 84 -6.77 20.61 5.44
CA LYS A 84 -7.71 19.58 5.87
C LYS A 84 -7.15 18.79 7.04
N THR A 85 -8.04 18.38 7.93
CA THR A 85 -7.72 17.59 9.12
C THR A 85 -8.72 16.45 9.22
N GLU A 86 -8.24 15.26 9.54
CA GLU A 86 -9.12 14.15 9.89
C GLU A 86 -9.91 14.46 11.17
N ASP A 87 -11.18 14.06 11.20
CA ASP A 87 -12.09 14.21 12.33
C ASP A 87 -12.04 13.03 13.31
N PHE A 88 -11.11 12.10 13.09
CA PHE A 88 -10.85 10.94 13.93
C PHE A 88 -9.35 10.78 14.20
N SER A 89 -9.03 9.99 15.21
CA SER A 89 -7.65 9.66 15.58
C SER A 89 -7.34 8.19 15.29
N HIS A 90 -6.12 7.96 14.87
CA HIS A 90 -5.46 6.68 14.84
C HIS A 90 -4.70 6.44 16.15
N GLU A 91 -4.36 5.19 16.42
CA GLU A 91 -3.60 4.82 17.60
C GLU A 91 -2.45 3.89 17.23
N LEU A 92 -1.25 4.21 17.73
CA LEU A 92 -0.12 3.30 17.72
C LEU A 92 0.05 2.74 19.13
N GLN A 93 -0.26 1.44 19.23
CA GLN A 93 -0.11 0.65 20.45
C GLN A 93 1.32 0.14 20.55
N ASP A 94 1.92 0.23 21.73
CA ASP A 94 3.24 -0.34 22.06
C ASP A 94 4.37 0.07 21.06
N PRO A 95 4.83 1.34 21.10
CA PRO A 95 5.92 1.81 20.24
C PRO A 95 7.26 1.10 20.47
N ALA A 96 7.42 0.39 21.61
CA ALA A 96 8.60 -0.43 21.85
C ALA A 96 8.66 -1.62 20.88
N LYS A 97 7.50 -2.15 20.50
CA LYS A 97 7.35 -3.25 19.54
C LYS A 97 7.17 -2.76 18.10
N ASP A 98 6.25 -1.82 17.90
CA ASP A 98 5.89 -1.32 16.57
C ASP A 98 6.55 0.04 16.32
N LYS A 99 7.74 0.01 15.72
CA LYS A 99 8.52 1.24 15.40
C LYS A 99 7.97 2.02 14.20
N LYS A 100 6.83 1.60 13.66
CA LYS A 100 6.26 2.13 12.43
C LYS A 100 4.74 1.97 12.42
N THR A 101 4.02 3.03 12.05
CA THR A 101 2.57 2.97 11.83
C THR A 101 2.22 2.19 10.56
N LEU A 102 0.94 1.85 10.40
CA LEU A 102 0.48 1.27 9.13
C LEU A 102 0.61 2.32 8.01
N ASN A 103 0.62 1.86 6.76
CA ASN A 103 0.40 2.76 5.63
C ASN A 103 -1.10 3.10 5.59
N GLU A 104 -1.48 4.20 6.22
CA GLU A 104 -2.87 4.63 6.37
C GLU A 104 -3.29 5.49 5.19
N PHE A 105 -4.50 5.30 4.68
CA PHE A 105 -4.99 6.13 3.58
C PHE A 105 -5.68 7.35 4.17
N PHE A 106 -5.30 8.55 3.77
CA PHE A 106 -5.88 9.79 4.29
C PHE A 106 -7.41 9.78 4.15
N GLU A 107 -8.11 10.21 5.20
CA GLU A 107 -9.56 10.16 5.38
C GLU A 107 -10.16 8.75 5.44
N ARG A 108 -9.35 7.73 5.73
CA ARG A 108 -9.83 6.36 5.92
C ARG A 108 -9.71 5.94 7.37
N HIS A 109 -10.83 6.06 8.08
CA HIS A 109 -10.94 5.66 9.49
C HIS A 109 -10.49 4.23 9.83
N ILE A 110 -10.55 3.27 8.89
CA ILE A 110 -10.16 1.88 9.14
C ILE A 110 -9.20 1.39 8.06
N THR A 111 -7.93 1.21 8.44
CA THR A 111 -6.88 0.66 7.56
C THR A 111 -6.96 -0.86 7.44
N VAL A 112 -7.18 -1.57 8.56
CA VAL A 112 -7.30 -3.03 8.62
C VAL A 112 -8.54 -3.43 9.42
N ARG A 113 -9.42 -4.25 8.84
CA ARG A 113 -10.61 -4.79 9.50
C ARG A 113 -10.61 -6.32 9.45
N ALA A 114 -10.80 -6.96 10.59
CA ALA A 114 -11.04 -8.40 10.62
C ALA A 114 -12.41 -8.70 9.99
N LEU A 115 -12.44 -9.70 9.11
CA LEU A 115 -13.65 -10.19 8.47
C LEU A 115 -13.94 -11.62 8.96
N PRO A 116 -15.22 -12.03 9.00
CA PRO A 116 -15.58 -13.42 9.29
C PRO A 116 -14.85 -14.37 8.34
N LYS A 117 -14.36 -15.49 8.87
CA LYS A 117 -13.71 -16.52 8.06
C LYS A 117 -14.78 -17.45 7.49
N ILE A 118 -14.62 -17.85 6.23
CA ILE A 118 -15.39 -18.95 5.65
C ILE A 118 -14.86 -20.25 6.28
N PRO A 119 -15.74 -21.12 6.82
CA PRO A 119 -15.31 -22.37 7.44
C PRO A 119 -14.74 -23.31 6.39
N TYR A 120 -13.55 -23.84 6.66
CA TYR A 120 -12.91 -24.84 5.81
C TYR A 120 -13.69 -26.16 5.85
N THR A 121 -14.00 -26.72 4.68
CA THR A 121 -14.61 -28.06 4.60
C THR A 121 -13.55 -29.16 4.56
N TYR A 122 -12.35 -28.85 4.09
CA TYR A 122 -11.18 -29.73 4.10
C TYR A 122 -9.98 -28.98 4.68
N MET A 123 -9.02 -29.71 5.28
CA MET A 123 -7.78 -29.07 5.72
C MET A 123 -7.09 -28.46 4.50
N ALA A 124 -6.91 -27.13 4.52
CA ALA A 124 -6.18 -26.44 3.46
C ALA A 124 -4.74 -26.97 3.48
N LEU A 125 -4.34 -27.66 2.40
CA LEU A 125 -3.01 -28.26 2.26
C LEU A 125 -1.89 -27.20 2.24
N ASP A 126 -2.22 -25.96 1.88
CA ASP A 126 -1.35 -24.79 2.03
C ASP A 126 -2.22 -23.52 2.05
N PRO A 127 -2.53 -22.91 3.21
CA PRO A 127 -3.23 -21.65 3.25
C PRO A 127 -2.29 -20.56 2.73
N SER A 128 -2.30 -20.35 1.41
CA SER A 128 -1.53 -19.29 0.77
C SER A 128 -1.81 -17.98 1.50
N ASN A 129 -0.77 -17.37 2.07
CA ASN A 129 -0.86 -16.08 2.75
C ASN A 129 -0.26 -14.98 1.87
N PRO A 130 -0.83 -14.70 0.68
CA PRO A 130 -0.18 -13.87 -0.30
C PRO A 130 -0.06 -12.44 0.22
N ARG A 131 1.16 -11.88 0.17
CA ARG A 131 1.43 -10.48 0.54
C ARG A 131 0.59 -9.49 -0.30
N GLY A 132 0.28 -9.84 -1.55
CA GLY A 132 -0.48 -9.02 -2.49
C GLY A 132 -2.01 -9.12 -2.39
N PHE A 133 -2.58 -10.17 -1.78
CA PHE A 133 -4.04 -10.41 -1.77
C PHE A 133 -4.59 -10.50 -0.34
N LYS A 134 -4.35 -9.45 0.44
CA LYS A 134 -4.82 -9.40 1.84
C LYS A 134 -6.28 -9.01 1.90
N HIS A 135 -7.12 -9.88 2.49
CA HIS A 135 -8.57 -9.66 2.55
C HIS A 135 -9.02 -8.59 3.56
N LYS A 136 -8.23 -8.33 4.61
CA LYS A 136 -8.60 -7.43 5.72
C LYS A 136 -8.43 -5.94 5.41
N GLN A 137 -8.07 -5.60 4.18
CA GLN A 137 -7.66 -4.25 3.80
C GLN A 137 -7.88 -4.03 2.31
N THR A 138 -7.85 -2.76 1.91
CA THR A 138 -7.86 -2.36 0.50
C THR A 138 -6.53 -1.72 0.19
N ALA A 139 -5.74 -2.35 -0.68
CA ALA A 139 -4.46 -1.79 -1.10
C ALA A 139 -4.66 -0.68 -2.14
N THR A 140 -3.59 0.07 -2.42
CA THR A 140 -3.55 1.13 -3.43
C THR A 140 -2.49 0.78 -4.45
N ILE A 141 -2.85 0.85 -5.72
CA ILE A 141 -1.92 0.79 -6.85
C ILE A 141 -1.81 2.21 -7.41
N HIS A 142 -0.60 2.70 -7.44
CA HIS A 142 -0.24 3.94 -8.09
C HIS A 142 0.61 3.63 -9.33
N ILE A 143 0.20 4.19 -10.47
CA ILE A 143 0.92 4.09 -11.72
C ILE A 143 1.41 5.50 -12.10
N THR A 144 2.69 5.58 -12.47
CA THR A 144 3.24 6.71 -13.20
C THR A 144 3.53 6.28 -14.62
N ALA A 145 2.90 6.95 -15.59
CA ALA A 145 3.07 6.67 -17.00
C ALA A 145 3.31 7.96 -17.78
N PRO A 146 4.03 7.91 -18.91
CA PRO A 146 4.09 9.04 -19.83
C PRO A 146 2.67 9.45 -20.29
N PRO A 147 2.43 10.75 -20.59
CA PRO A 147 1.09 11.26 -20.86
C PRO A 147 0.41 10.69 -22.14
N ALA A 148 1.15 10.55 -23.24
CA ALA A 148 0.60 10.02 -24.51
C ALA A 148 -0.01 8.59 -24.41
N PRO A 149 0.60 7.64 -23.69
CA PRO A 149 0.05 6.31 -23.44
C PRO A 149 -1.38 6.24 -22.88
N ILE A 150 -1.74 7.08 -21.91
CA ILE A 150 -2.95 6.89 -21.10
C ILE A 150 -4.23 7.18 -21.90
N ASP A 151 -4.22 8.23 -22.70
CA ASP A 151 -5.36 8.62 -23.53
C ASP A 151 -5.64 7.56 -24.61
N GLU A 152 -4.58 6.93 -25.15
CA GLU A 152 -4.71 5.80 -26.07
C GLU A 152 -5.14 4.50 -25.38
N THR A 153 -4.80 4.29 -24.10
CA THR A 153 -5.18 3.06 -23.37
C THR A 153 -6.69 3.01 -23.09
N ASN A 154 -7.34 4.17 -23.07
CA ASN A 154 -8.80 4.28 -23.00
C ASN A 154 -9.49 3.97 -24.34
N ASN A 155 -8.73 3.80 -25.42
CA ASN A 155 -9.27 3.34 -26.69
C ASN A 155 -9.53 1.83 -26.64
N VAL A 156 -10.81 1.47 -26.61
CA VAL A 156 -11.38 0.10 -26.57
C VAL A 156 -10.73 -0.85 -27.59
N TYR A 157 -10.28 -0.33 -28.74
CA TYR A 157 -9.75 -1.12 -29.85
C TYR A 157 -8.23 -1.31 -29.83
N ASN A 158 -7.50 -0.61 -28.96
CA ASN A 158 -6.04 -0.69 -28.90
C ASN A 158 -5.58 -1.56 -27.72
N SER A 159 -5.03 -2.74 -28.00
CA SER A 159 -4.45 -3.63 -26.98
C SER A 159 -2.93 -3.43 -26.79
N LYS A 160 -2.38 -2.30 -27.25
CA LYS A 160 -0.96 -2.00 -27.11
C LYS A 160 -0.55 -1.93 -25.63
N GLY A 161 0.64 -2.47 -25.35
CA GLY A 161 1.25 -2.37 -24.03
C GLY A 161 2.10 -1.12 -23.92
N TYR A 162 2.00 -0.45 -22.79
CA TYR A 162 2.76 0.74 -22.44
C TYR A 162 3.69 0.44 -21.27
N LYS A 163 4.85 1.09 -21.27
CA LYS A 163 5.80 0.99 -20.17
C LYS A 163 5.46 2.00 -19.08
N VAL A 164 5.32 1.51 -17.85
CA VAL A 164 4.89 2.32 -16.71
C VAL A 164 5.67 1.94 -15.45
N ASP A 165 5.71 2.87 -14.50
CA ASP A 165 6.18 2.59 -13.15
C ASP A 165 4.99 2.26 -12.26
N PHE A 166 5.16 1.22 -11.46
CA PHE A 166 4.11 0.58 -10.68
C PHE A 166 4.49 0.59 -9.21
N ARG A 167 3.55 0.99 -8.36
CA ARG A 167 3.70 0.97 -6.92
C ARG A 167 2.45 0.40 -6.28
N PHE A 168 2.59 -0.76 -5.63
CA PHE A 168 1.56 -1.39 -4.82
C PHE A 168 1.80 -1.12 -3.34
N ILE A 169 0.79 -0.61 -2.66
CA ILE A 169 0.86 -0.19 -1.26
C ILE A 169 -0.27 -0.88 -0.51
N ASN A 170 0.08 -1.73 0.46
CA ASN A 170 -0.86 -2.24 1.46
C ASN A 170 -0.49 -1.66 2.84
N SER A 171 -1.21 -2.01 3.90
CA SER A 171 -1.00 -1.46 5.24
C SER A 171 0.39 -1.66 5.84
N LYS A 172 1.19 -2.62 5.34
CA LYS A 172 2.52 -2.94 5.92
C LYS A 172 3.66 -2.96 4.91
N ALA A 173 3.35 -3.00 3.62
CA ALA A 173 4.33 -3.20 2.56
C ALA A 173 4.06 -2.24 1.40
N VAL A 174 5.17 -1.72 0.86
CA VAL A 174 5.23 -1.01 -0.42
C VAL A 174 6.07 -1.89 -1.34
N HIS A 175 5.58 -2.11 -2.56
CA HIS A 175 6.26 -2.88 -3.58
C HIS A 175 6.23 -2.07 -4.88
N SER A 176 7.42 -1.66 -5.33
CA SER A 176 7.59 -0.81 -6.51
C SER A 176 8.34 -1.57 -7.60
N GLN A 177 7.94 -1.36 -8.85
CA GLN A 177 8.64 -1.87 -10.02
C GLN A 177 8.57 -0.84 -11.14
N THR A 178 9.70 -0.57 -11.77
CA THR A 178 9.77 0.36 -12.91
C THR A 178 9.73 -0.37 -14.24
N ASN A 179 9.30 0.34 -15.28
CA ASN A 179 9.33 -0.13 -16.67
C ASN A 179 8.56 -1.46 -16.93
N ILE A 180 7.44 -1.66 -16.23
CA ILE A 180 6.57 -2.82 -16.44
C ILE A 180 5.59 -2.58 -17.58
N THR A 181 5.05 -3.66 -18.15
CA THR A 181 4.06 -3.52 -19.23
C THR A 181 2.65 -3.41 -18.66
N PHE A 182 1.95 -2.34 -19.01
CA PHE A 182 0.56 -2.07 -18.68
C PHE A 182 -0.30 -2.04 -19.94
N ASN A 183 -1.41 -2.77 -19.96
CA ASN A 183 -2.30 -2.82 -21.11
C ASN A 183 -3.76 -3.10 -20.72
N THR A 184 -4.72 -2.62 -21.52
CA THR A 184 -6.13 -3.03 -21.39
C THR A 184 -6.33 -4.48 -21.85
N VAL A 185 -7.22 -5.21 -21.20
CA VAL A 185 -7.51 -6.63 -21.46
C VAL A 185 -9.01 -6.92 -21.49
N GLY A 186 -9.41 -8.17 -21.70
CA GLY A 186 -10.83 -8.55 -21.79
C GLY A 186 -11.43 -8.37 -23.18
N LYS A 187 -12.66 -8.87 -23.33
CA LYS A 187 -13.45 -8.79 -24.56
C LYS A 187 -14.62 -7.82 -24.37
N SER A 188 -15.75 -8.31 -23.85
CA SER A 188 -16.94 -7.50 -23.58
C SER A 188 -16.69 -6.42 -22.52
N SER A 189 -15.82 -6.67 -21.54
CA SER A 189 -15.51 -5.68 -20.49
C SER A 189 -14.90 -4.38 -21.03
N LYS A 190 -14.37 -4.39 -22.26
CA LYS A 190 -13.86 -3.18 -22.91
C LYS A 190 -14.98 -2.28 -23.47
N GLU A 191 -16.19 -2.79 -23.61
CA GLU A 191 -17.36 -2.00 -24.03
C GLU A 191 -17.83 -1.02 -22.94
N HIS A 192 -17.31 -1.16 -21.71
CA HIS A 192 -17.61 -0.27 -20.60
C HIS A 192 -16.57 0.85 -20.46
N GLN A 193 -17.00 2.03 -20.01
CA GLN A 193 -16.08 3.16 -19.77
C GLN A 193 -14.93 2.80 -18.80
N LYS A 194 -15.23 2.02 -17.76
CA LYS A 194 -14.23 1.55 -16.81
C LYS A 194 -13.53 0.29 -17.33
N GLN A 195 -12.39 0.50 -17.97
CA GLN A 195 -11.58 -0.54 -18.57
C GLN A 195 -10.91 -1.45 -17.52
N PRO A 196 -10.81 -2.77 -17.77
CA PRO A 196 -9.96 -3.66 -17.01
C PRO A 196 -8.51 -3.62 -17.53
N PHE A 197 -7.55 -3.83 -16.64
CA PHE A 197 -6.13 -3.72 -16.95
C PHE A 197 -5.36 -4.98 -16.62
N LYS A 198 -4.18 -5.10 -17.24
CA LYS A 198 -3.20 -6.12 -16.92
C LYS A 198 -1.83 -5.49 -16.75
N PHE A 199 -1.12 -5.98 -15.74
CA PHE A 199 0.30 -5.71 -15.56
C PHE A 199 1.10 -6.96 -15.86
N LYS A 200 2.15 -6.81 -16.66
CA LYS A 200 3.16 -7.84 -16.92
C LYS A 200 4.50 -7.33 -16.40
N PHE A 201 5.02 -8.05 -15.42
CA PHE A 201 6.35 -7.80 -14.87
C PHE A 201 7.37 -8.49 -15.75
N ASP A 202 8.53 -7.85 -15.92
CA ASP A 202 9.57 -8.36 -16.79
C ASP A 202 10.43 -9.40 -16.05
N THR A 203 10.12 -10.68 -16.26
CA THR A 203 10.80 -11.77 -15.59
C THR A 203 12.26 -11.91 -16.00
N ASP A 204 12.64 -11.43 -17.19
CA ASP A 204 14.01 -11.45 -17.67
C ASP A 204 14.91 -10.50 -16.84
N TYR A 205 14.30 -9.51 -16.19
CA TYR A 205 14.93 -8.62 -15.23
C TYR A 205 14.58 -8.97 -13.77
N ASN A 206 14.17 -10.20 -13.48
CA ASN A 206 13.75 -10.68 -12.16
C ASN A 206 12.60 -9.89 -11.51
N GLN A 207 11.79 -9.18 -12.32
CA GLN A 207 10.66 -8.42 -11.81
C GLN A 207 9.47 -9.34 -11.58
N THR A 208 8.90 -9.32 -10.38
CA THR A 208 7.66 -10.04 -10.08
C THR A 208 6.84 -9.32 -9.02
N PHE A 209 5.52 -9.46 -9.10
CA PHE A 209 4.62 -9.08 -8.01
C PHE A 209 4.46 -10.22 -7.03
N PHE A 210 5.26 -10.23 -5.96
CA PHE A 210 5.25 -11.30 -4.96
C PHE A 210 5.26 -12.71 -5.61
N HIS A 211 6.25 -12.94 -6.48
CA HIS A 211 6.44 -14.18 -7.27
C HIS A 211 5.42 -14.39 -8.40
N ARG A 212 4.60 -13.40 -8.73
CA ARG A 212 3.72 -13.45 -9.92
C ARG A 212 4.32 -12.66 -11.08
N PRO A 213 4.43 -13.26 -12.28
CA PRO A 213 4.87 -12.55 -13.48
C PRO A 213 3.78 -11.61 -14.03
N ASN A 214 2.52 -11.83 -13.64
CA ASN A 214 1.38 -11.11 -14.17
C ASN A 214 0.29 -10.96 -13.10
N ILE A 215 -0.39 -9.82 -13.10
CA ILE A 215 -1.64 -9.60 -12.35
C ILE A 215 -2.66 -8.90 -13.25
N LYS A 216 -3.94 -9.09 -12.94
CA LYS A 216 -5.06 -8.45 -13.65
C LYS A 216 -5.85 -7.57 -12.70
N LEU A 217 -6.29 -6.42 -13.19
CA LEU A 217 -7.30 -5.59 -12.54
C LEU A 217 -8.61 -5.72 -13.30
N ARG A 218 -9.62 -6.29 -12.66
CA ARG A 218 -10.97 -6.39 -13.19
C ARG A 218 -11.78 -5.19 -12.75
N SER A 219 -12.48 -4.57 -13.68
CA SER A 219 -13.28 -3.36 -13.45
C SER A 219 -14.54 -3.61 -12.63
N MET A 220 -15.04 -4.85 -12.65
CA MET A 220 -16.24 -5.35 -11.95
C MET A 220 -17.53 -4.59 -12.31
N VAL A 221 -17.59 -3.96 -13.48
CA VAL A 221 -18.75 -3.14 -13.90
C VAL A 221 -20.06 -3.93 -13.92
N THR A 222 -20.00 -5.20 -14.27
CA THR A 222 -21.18 -6.09 -14.32
C THR A 222 -21.59 -6.65 -12.96
N ASP A 223 -20.79 -6.42 -11.91
CA ASP A 223 -21.06 -6.87 -10.55
C ASP A 223 -21.33 -5.65 -9.64
N PRO A 224 -22.61 -5.23 -9.47
CA PRO A 224 -22.97 -4.07 -8.66
C PRO A 224 -22.40 -4.04 -7.23
N ILE A 225 -22.13 -5.22 -6.65
CA ILE A 225 -21.60 -5.33 -5.28
C ILE A 225 -20.08 -5.55 -5.27
N MET A 226 -19.45 -5.79 -6.42
CA MET A 226 -18.01 -6.07 -6.58
C MET A 226 -17.47 -7.20 -5.67
N MET A 227 -18.34 -8.09 -5.18
CA MET A 227 -18.01 -9.13 -4.19
C MET A 227 -18.18 -10.55 -4.73
N ARG A 228 -18.93 -10.75 -5.82
CA ARG A 228 -19.33 -12.10 -6.27
C ARG A 228 -18.11 -12.96 -6.59
N GLU A 229 -17.19 -12.42 -7.39
CA GLU A 229 -15.98 -13.13 -7.78
C GLU A 229 -15.09 -13.44 -6.56
N LYS A 230 -14.84 -12.45 -5.69
CA LYS A 230 -14.02 -12.64 -4.50
C LYS A 230 -14.60 -13.69 -3.57
N LEU A 231 -15.91 -13.63 -3.31
CA LEU A 231 -16.59 -14.58 -2.46
C LEU A 231 -16.52 -16.00 -3.04
N TYR A 232 -16.72 -16.15 -4.35
CA TYR A 232 -16.61 -17.44 -5.02
C TYR A 232 -15.18 -18.02 -4.93
N LEU A 233 -14.15 -17.20 -5.15
CA LEU A 233 -12.76 -17.62 -4.97
C LEU A 233 -12.48 -18.03 -3.51
N ASP A 234 -12.99 -17.30 -2.53
CA ASP A 234 -12.81 -17.64 -1.12
C ASP A 234 -13.49 -18.96 -0.75
N MET A 235 -14.70 -19.21 -1.28
CA MET A 235 -15.40 -20.47 -1.07
C MET A 235 -14.63 -21.65 -1.66
N LEU A 236 -14.10 -21.51 -2.88
CA LEU A 236 -13.27 -22.55 -3.50
C LEU A 236 -11.98 -22.81 -2.71
N ASN A 237 -11.28 -21.75 -2.30
CA ASN A 237 -10.08 -21.89 -1.45
C ASN A 237 -10.41 -22.55 -0.10
N SER A 238 -11.56 -22.21 0.49
CA SER A 238 -12.04 -22.81 1.74
C SER A 238 -12.45 -24.27 1.57
N ALA A 239 -12.89 -24.66 0.37
CA ALA A 239 -13.13 -26.04 -0.03
C ALA A 239 -11.84 -26.81 -0.41
N GLY A 240 -10.66 -26.22 -0.22
CA GLY A 240 -9.38 -26.86 -0.53
C GLY A 240 -9.05 -26.92 -2.02
N ILE A 241 -9.79 -26.20 -2.87
CA ILE A 241 -9.54 -26.14 -4.32
C ILE A 241 -8.52 -25.03 -4.59
N PHE A 242 -7.40 -25.39 -5.21
CA PHE A 242 -6.41 -24.42 -5.66
C PHE A 242 -7.01 -23.51 -6.73
N THR A 243 -7.20 -22.24 -6.38
CA THR A 243 -7.77 -21.23 -7.28
C THR A 243 -7.01 -19.91 -7.20
N GLN A 244 -7.38 -18.97 -8.07
CA GLN A 244 -6.84 -17.61 -8.08
C GLN A 244 -7.06 -16.94 -6.72
N GLN A 245 -6.07 -16.15 -6.31
CA GLN A 245 -6.25 -15.20 -5.23
C GLN A 245 -6.75 -13.88 -5.81
N GLY A 246 -7.59 -13.20 -5.04
CA GLY A 246 -8.13 -11.90 -5.40
C GLY A 246 -8.24 -10.98 -4.19
N ALA A 247 -8.24 -9.67 -4.41
CA ALA A 247 -8.49 -8.66 -3.39
C ALA A 247 -9.01 -7.37 -4.03
N TRP A 248 -9.37 -6.38 -3.22
CA TRP A 248 -9.75 -5.06 -3.73
C TRP A 248 -8.56 -4.11 -3.66
N VAL A 249 -8.42 -3.30 -4.71
CA VAL A 249 -7.37 -2.28 -4.83
C VAL A 249 -7.95 -0.97 -5.36
N ARG A 250 -7.45 0.15 -4.85
CA ARG A 250 -7.66 1.47 -5.44
C ARG A 250 -6.65 1.65 -6.57
N LEU A 251 -7.07 2.16 -7.71
CA LEU A 251 -6.16 2.48 -8.81
C LEU A 251 -6.05 4.00 -8.98
N PHE A 252 -4.81 4.47 -9.02
CA PHE A 252 -4.45 5.83 -9.40
C PHE A 252 -3.46 5.78 -10.57
N VAL A 253 -3.69 6.62 -11.57
CA VAL A 253 -2.80 6.75 -12.73
C VAL A 253 -2.49 8.22 -12.90
N ASN A 254 -1.21 8.60 -12.87
CA ASN A 254 -0.76 10.00 -12.93
C ASN A 254 -1.56 10.91 -11.97
N ASN A 255 -1.65 10.49 -10.72
CA ASN A 255 -2.33 11.17 -9.62
C ASN A 255 -3.86 11.30 -9.78
N LYS A 256 -4.46 10.74 -10.85
CA LYS A 256 -5.90 10.70 -11.05
C LYS A 256 -6.50 9.41 -10.54
N ILE A 257 -7.65 9.50 -9.90
CA ILE A 257 -8.40 8.34 -9.40
C ILE A 257 -9.10 7.61 -10.56
N TYR A 258 -8.84 6.32 -10.70
CA TYR A 258 -9.55 5.42 -11.62
C TYR A 258 -10.61 4.58 -10.89
N GLY A 259 -10.55 4.55 -9.55
CA GLY A 259 -11.55 3.94 -8.69
C GLY A 259 -11.13 2.57 -8.14
N LEU A 260 -12.11 1.82 -7.64
CA LEU A 260 -11.92 0.52 -7.01
C LEU A 260 -11.87 -0.60 -8.05
N TYR A 261 -10.92 -1.51 -7.96
CA TYR A 261 -10.75 -2.67 -8.84
C TYR A 261 -10.64 -3.95 -8.03
N SER A 262 -10.96 -5.08 -8.66
CA SER A 262 -10.58 -6.40 -8.15
C SER A 262 -9.22 -6.77 -8.74
N ILE A 263 -8.18 -6.85 -7.91
CA ILE A 263 -6.89 -7.43 -8.32
C ILE A 263 -7.00 -8.94 -8.24
N ALA A 264 -6.49 -9.64 -9.24
CA ALA A 264 -6.46 -11.09 -9.24
C ALA A 264 -5.20 -11.65 -9.91
N ASP A 265 -4.90 -12.89 -9.53
CA ASP A 265 -3.88 -13.69 -10.15
C ASP A 265 -4.19 -13.98 -11.63
N ASP A 266 -3.17 -13.90 -12.48
CA ASP A 266 -3.23 -14.37 -13.86
C ASP A 266 -2.51 -15.72 -13.97
N ILE A 267 -3.24 -16.80 -13.66
CA ILE A 267 -2.73 -18.17 -13.79
C ILE A 267 -2.54 -18.48 -15.28
N LYS A 268 -1.29 -18.46 -15.74
CA LYS A 268 -0.90 -18.83 -17.10
C LYS A 268 -0.10 -20.12 -17.20
N LYS A 269 0.50 -20.57 -16.09
CA LYS A 269 1.19 -21.84 -16.00
C LYS A 269 0.63 -22.57 -14.79
N ILE A 270 0.05 -23.74 -15.04
CA ILE A 270 -0.38 -24.67 -14.01
C ILE A 270 0.88 -25.10 -13.26
N PHE A 271 0.76 -25.23 -11.94
CA PHE A 271 1.77 -25.69 -11.00
C PHE A 271 2.61 -26.86 -11.54
#